data_AF-A0A7W8FWU0-F1
#
_entry.id   AF-A0A7W8FWU0-F1
#
_cell.length_a   1.000
_cell.length_b   1.000
_cell.length_c   1.000
_cell.angle_alpha   90.00
_cell.angle_beta   90.00
_cell.angle_gamma   90.00
#
_symmetry.space_group_name_H-M   'P 1'
#
loop_
_entity.id
_entity.type
_entity.pdbx_description
1 polymer ?
#
loop_
_entity_poly.entity_id
_entity_poly.type
_entity_poly.pdbx_seq_one_letter_code
_entity_poly.pdbx_strand_id
1 'polypeptide(L)'
;MKKVIYSLLFLFCGMFFFATGVQAEETSVTQAGDATSLATAVANGGTVQMTNDITASITVVNNTILDLNGFTLTNSTDTDTITVNSGASFTLEDTSTAQTGTVENTSNGYAAIFNNGTTTIESGTVTRANTDDNTYYTIVNHGTMSITGGTISATGSTISSLVENGYYSYNSNGNSRTGYVSSVNSAQPTLIISGGTFKGGRYLKNDDGGDLTITGGTFTGGGEGALLNWNKTTITGGTFSAVDGKSLILNNGTGESPDLGSLTITGGTFTSDDAPIITTTTDSVSSSVVITGGTFNGDLVDYDSVANRISSFTVTGGTFTSISDEVMNAENFRYLVTEQSTTEDDSDTEEDTDSEDTTDSQETEDSSESTETSTTEDSTKQQKTEKTEAKQAASSGVQTGTDTGWMMWMIGVLAALSTMFLMKKETV
;
A
#
# COMPACT_ATOMS: atom_id res chain seq x y z
N MET A 1 -67.83 -45.27 -43.27
CA MET A 1 -66.42 -45.32 -43.73
C MET A 1 -65.55 -44.64 -42.69
N LYS A 2 -64.45 -45.32 -42.33
CA LYS A 2 -63.24 -44.96 -41.55
C LYS A 2 -63.16 -43.58 -40.83
N LYS A 3 -62.86 -43.66 -39.51
CA LYS A 3 -61.85 -42.96 -38.66
C LYS A 3 -61.42 -41.53 -39.09
N VAL A 4 -61.23 -40.55 -38.20
CA VAL A 4 -60.09 -40.46 -37.25
C VAL A 4 -60.41 -39.47 -36.11
N ILE A 5 -59.93 -39.86 -34.93
CA ILE A 5 -59.86 -39.16 -33.63
C ILE A 5 -58.84 -38.02 -33.67
N TYR A 6 -59.11 -36.86 -33.07
CA TYR A 6 -58.08 -36.16 -32.29
C TYR A 6 -58.67 -35.49 -31.05
N SER A 7 -57.99 -35.84 -29.95
CA SER A 7 -58.18 -35.48 -28.55
C SER A 7 -57.65 -34.06 -28.31
N LEU A 8 -58.38 -33.22 -27.57
CA LEU A 8 -57.81 -32.05 -26.90
C LEU A 8 -58.27 -32.07 -25.43
N LEU A 9 -57.42 -32.68 -24.61
CA LEU A 9 -57.52 -32.73 -23.16
C LEU A 9 -57.03 -31.40 -22.61
N PHE A 10 -57.95 -30.51 -22.22
CA PHE A 10 -57.62 -29.31 -21.43
C PHE A 10 -57.37 -29.74 -19.98
N LEU A 11 -56.10 -29.89 -19.62
CA LEU A 11 -55.66 -30.13 -18.24
C LEU A 11 -55.61 -28.79 -17.50
N PHE A 12 -56.53 -28.61 -16.56
CA PHE A 12 -56.62 -27.47 -15.65
C PHE A 12 -55.51 -27.60 -14.58
N CYS A 13 -54.36 -26.96 -14.80
CA CYS A 13 -53.29 -26.88 -13.81
C CYS A 13 -53.46 -25.60 -12.97
N GLY A 14 -54.02 -25.75 -11.77
CA GLY A 14 -54.02 -24.69 -10.77
C GLY A 14 -52.61 -24.49 -10.22
N MET A 15 -51.89 -23.49 -10.72
CA MET A 15 -50.67 -23.01 -10.09
C MET A 15 -51.03 -22.23 -8.82
N PHE A 16 -50.88 -22.91 -7.68
CA PHE A 16 -50.66 -22.27 -6.39
C PHE A 16 -49.29 -21.56 -6.47
N PHE A 17 -49.30 -20.24 -6.64
CA PHE A 17 -48.10 -19.43 -6.41
C PHE A 17 -47.82 -19.42 -4.90
N PHE A 18 -46.91 -20.29 -4.45
CA PHE A 18 -46.20 -20.05 -3.21
C PHE A 18 -45.23 -18.90 -3.48
N ALA A 19 -45.61 -17.68 -3.11
CA ALA A 19 -44.67 -16.59 -2.96
C ALA A 19 -43.71 -16.97 -1.83
N THR A 20 -42.57 -17.56 -2.17
CA THR A 20 -41.42 -17.60 -1.26
C THR A 20 -40.95 -16.16 -1.11
N GLY A 21 -41.45 -15.48 -0.10
CA GLY A 21 -40.87 -14.22 0.34
C GLY A 21 -39.41 -14.48 0.65
N VAL A 22 -38.52 -14.04 -0.24
CA VAL A 22 -37.17 -13.69 0.15
C VAL A 22 -37.36 -12.54 1.13
N GLN A 23 -37.39 -12.86 2.42
CA GLN A 23 -37.12 -11.86 3.44
C GLN A 23 -35.73 -11.32 3.12
N ALA A 24 -35.66 -10.07 2.68
CA ALA A 24 -34.42 -9.33 2.80
C ALA A 24 -34.07 -9.39 4.29
N GLU A 25 -32.96 -10.02 4.61
CA GLU A 25 -32.40 -9.97 5.96
C GLU A 25 -32.03 -8.50 6.18
N GLU A 26 -32.89 -7.76 6.90
CA GLU A 26 -32.52 -6.42 7.36
C GLU A 26 -31.28 -6.60 8.23
N THR A 27 -30.13 -6.24 7.68
CA THR A 27 -28.89 -6.23 8.44
C THR A 27 -29.07 -5.12 9.46
N SER A 28 -29.28 -5.50 10.72
CA SER A 28 -29.50 -4.54 11.80
C SER A 28 -28.25 -3.69 11.98
N VAL A 29 -28.39 -2.37 11.80
CA VAL A 29 -27.31 -1.40 12.05
C VAL A 29 -27.27 -1.06 13.53
N THR A 30 -26.13 -1.31 14.17
CA THR A 30 -25.89 -0.94 15.58
C THR A 30 -25.33 0.48 15.63
N GLN A 31 -25.98 1.39 16.34
CA GLN A 31 -25.46 2.74 16.54
C GLN A 31 -24.47 2.80 17.69
N ALA A 32 -23.37 3.51 17.48
CA ALA A 32 -22.37 3.80 18.51
C ALA A 32 -22.20 5.32 18.66
N GLY A 33 -22.32 5.82 19.88
CA GLY A 33 -22.23 7.26 20.19
C GLY A 33 -21.11 7.63 21.15
N ASP A 34 -20.40 6.63 21.66
CA ASP A 34 -19.28 6.78 22.59
C ASP A 34 -18.30 5.60 22.47
N ALA A 35 -17.16 5.70 23.15
CA ALA A 35 -16.11 4.68 23.12
C ALA A 35 -16.57 3.29 23.58
N THR A 36 -17.48 3.22 24.56
CA THR A 36 -17.91 1.93 25.14
C THR A 36 -18.88 1.20 24.21
N SER A 37 -19.85 1.93 23.66
CA SER A 37 -20.81 1.42 22.68
C SER A 37 -20.11 1.00 21.39
N LEU A 38 -19.13 1.78 20.92
CA LEU A 38 -18.34 1.42 19.73
C LEU A 38 -17.54 0.14 19.94
N ALA A 39 -16.75 0.05 21.01
CA ALA A 39 -15.94 -1.14 21.29
C ALA A 39 -16.81 -2.40 21.45
N THR A 40 -17.97 -2.27 22.11
CA THR A 40 -18.92 -3.39 22.28
C THR A 40 -19.52 -3.83 20.94
N ALA A 41 -19.96 -2.87 20.11
CA ALA A 41 -20.55 -3.16 18.81
C ALA A 41 -19.54 -3.83 17.87
N VAL A 42 -18.31 -3.31 17.80
CA VAL A 42 -17.22 -3.89 17.00
C VAL A 42 -16.84 -5.29 17.50
N ALA A 43 -16.78 -5.50 18.81
CA ALA A 43 -16.50 -6.82 19.36
C ALA A 43 -17.61 -7.84 19.03
N ASN A 44 -18.86 -7.41 18.87
CA ASN A 44 -19.96 -8.28 18.45
C ASN A 44 -19.99 -8.52 16.94
N GLY A 45 -19.41 -7.64 16.14
CA GLY A 45 -19.45 -7.66 14.68
C GLY A 45 -20.76 -7.13 14.09
N GLY A 46 -20.93 -7.29 12.78
CA GLY A 46 -22.04 -6.72 12.01
C GLY A 46 -21.77 -5.27 11.57
N THR A 47 -22.83 -4.56 11.20
CA THR A 47 -22.75 -3.16 10.78
C THR A 47 -22.87 -2.23 11.98
N VAL A 48 -21.86 -1.37 12.17
CA VAL A 48 -21.77 -0.38 13.24
C VAL A 48 -21.73 1.00 12.61
N GLN A 49 -22.66 1.88 12.97
CA GLN A 49 -22.72 3.26 12.49
C GLN A 49 -22.40 4.24 13.62
N MET A 50 -21.47 5.17 13.37
CA MET A 50 -21.16 6.22 14.32
C MET A 50 -22.25 7.30 14.35
N THR A 51 -22.47 7.87 15.53
CA THR A 51 -23.45 8.95 15.76
C THR A 51 -22.84 10.21 16.37
N ASN A 52 -21.55 10.18 16.71
CA ASN A 52 -20.75 11.29 17.20
C ASN A 52 -19.28 11.04 16.84
N ASP A 53 -18.45 12.07 16.95
CA ASP A 53 -17.00 11.88 17.03
C ASP A 53 -16.66 11.07 18.29
N ILE A 54 -15.73 10.12 18.17
CA ILE A 54 -15.36 9.19 19.24
C ILE A 54 -13.84 9.17 19.38
N THR A 55 -13.35 9.36 20.61
CA THR A 55 -11.97 9.05 20.96
C THR A 55 -11.92 7.65 21.57
N ALA A 56 -11.47 6.68 20.78
CA ALA A 56 -11.33 5.28 21.18
C ALA A 56 -10.39 4.53 20.24
N SER A 57 -9.83 3.44 20.74
CA SER A 57 -9.12 2.46 19.93
C SER A 57 -9.91 1.16 19.93
N ILE A 58 -10.07 0.55 18.77
CA ILE A 58 -10.89 -0.66 18.61
C ILE A 58 -10.08 -1.84 18.09
N THR A 59 -10.45 -3.03 18.55
CA THR A 59 -9.90 -4.29 18.06
C THR A 59 -10.99 -5.09 17.38
N VAL A 60 -10.81 -5.37 16.10
CA VAL A 60 -11.73 -6.15 15.28
C VAL A 60 -11.35 -7.62 15.38
N VAL A 61 -12.23 -8.41 15.99
CA VAL A 61 -12.10 -9.87 16.15
C VAL A 61 -13.17 -10.66 15.40
N ASN A 62 -14.24 -9.98 15.00
CA ASN A 62 -15.37 -10.52 14.24
C ASN A 62 -15.60 -9.68 12.99
N ASN A 63 -16.33 -10.24 12.01
CA ASN A 63 -16.67 -9.53 10.79
C ASN A 63 -17.44 -8.25 11.10
N THR A 64 -16.87 -7.09 10.77
CA THR A 64 -17.40 -5.78 11.13
C THR A 64 -17.38 -4.84 9.95
N ILE A 65 -18.47 -4.13 9.72
CA ILE A 65 -18.54 -2.96 8.85
C ILE A 65 -18.67 -1.74 9.78
N LEU A 66 -17.71 -0.82 9.72
CA LEU A 66 -17.79 0.45 10.44
C LEU A 66 -18.14 1.56 9.44
N ASP A 67 -19.34 2.10 9.59
CA ASP A 67 -19.79 3.31 8.92
C ASP A 67 -19.47 4.53 9.78
N LEU A 68 -18.55 5.36 9.31
CA LEU A 68 -18.16 6.60 9.98
C LEU A 68 -19.30 7.62 9.99
N ASN A 69 -20.23 7.56 9.03
CA ASN A 69 -21.38 8.47 8.92
C ASN A 69 -21.00 9.95 9.13
N GLY A 70 -19.89 10.36 8.53
CA GLY A 70 -19.36 11.72 8.62
C GLY A 70 -18.55 12.04 9.87
N PHE A 71 -18.48 11.15 10.86
CA PHE A 71 -17.81 11.40 12.14
C PHE A 71 -16.35 10.97 12.15
N THR A 72 -15.62 11.46 13.15
CA THR A 72 -14.20 11.18 13.36
C THR A 72 -14.00 10.15 14.48
N LEU A 73 -13.24 9.09 14.18
CA LEU A 73 -12.68 8.17 15.16
C LEU A 73 -11.20 8.48 15.37
N THR A 74 -10.84 8.97 16.56
CA THR A 74 -9.45 9.25 16.96
C THR A 74 -9.00 8.23 17.99
N ASN A 75 -7.76 7.74 17.91
CA ASN A 75 -7.25 6.76 18.87
C ASN A 75 -7.16 7.29 20.31
N SER A 76 -7.18 6.34 21.25
CA SER A 76 -6.59 6.54 22.57
C SER A 76 -5.06 6.69 22.47
N THR A 77 -4.45 7.36 23.45
CA THR A 77 -2.99 7.55 23.52
C THR A 77 -2.23 6.24 23.41
N ASP A 78 -1.12 6.26 22.67
CA ASP A 78 -0.16 5.15 22.50
C ASP A 78 -0.79 3.84 21.99
N THR A 79 -1.73 3.97 21.05
CA THR A 79 -2.38 2.82 20.41
C THR A 79 -2.68 3.09 18.94
N ASP A 80 -2.81 2.01 18.16
CA ASP A 80 -3.42 2.08 16.82
C ASP A 80 -4.90 2.48 16.96
N THR A 81 -5.45 3.20 15.99
CA THR A 81 -6.89 3.58 16.04
C THR A 81 -7.76 2.35 15.83
N ILE A 82 -7.42 1.55 14.83
CA ILE A 82 -8.08 0.28 14.50
C ILE A 82 -7.02 -0.82 14.38
N THR A 83 -7.18 -1.89 15.17
CA THR A 83 -6.42 -3.12 15.00
C THR A 83 -7.33 -4.23 14.48
N VAL A 84 -6.98 -4.83 13.34
CA VAL A 84 -7.71 -5.97 12.78
C VAL A 84 -6.90 -7.25 13.03
N ASN A 85 -7.45 -8.16 13.83
CA ASN A 85 -6.76 -9.40 14.17
C ASN A 85 -6.77 -10.39 13.01
N SER A 86 -5.78 -11.27 12.98
CA SER A 86 -5.76 -12.40 12.04
C SER A 86 -7.05 -13.22 12.16
N GLY A 87 -7.63 -13.57 11.01
CA GLY A 87 -8.92 -14.27 10.91
C GLY A 87 -10.16 -13.37 10.97
N ALA A 88 -10.04 -12.09 11.33
CA ALA A 88 -11.15 -11.13 11.31
C ALA A 88 -11.27 -10.43 9.95
N SER A 89 -12.48 -9.97 9.63
CA SER A 89 -12.77 -9.12 8.48
C SER A 89 -13.29 -7.75 8.91
N PHE A 90 -12.75 -6.68 8.34
CA PHE A 90 -13.12 -5.31 8.62
C PHE A 90 -13.44 -4.58 7.31
N THR A 91 -14.54 -3.83 7.28
CA THR A 91 -14.84 -2.89 6.19
C THR A 91 -15.04 -1.50 6.77
N LEU A 92 -14.35 -0.51 6.20
CA LEU A 92 -14.55 0.90 6.51
C LEU A 92 -15.38 1.54 5.41
N GLU A 93 -16.49 2.15 5.79
CA GLU A 93 -17.31 2.98 4.91
C GLU A 93 -17.66 4.30 5.60
N ASP A 94 -18.16 5.22 4.81
CA ASP A 94 -18.73 6.48 5.22
C ASP A 94 -19.92 6.77 4.31
N THR A 95 -21.12 6.59 4.87
CA THR A 95 -22.39 6.78 4.14
C THR A 95 -22.88 8.22 4.17
N SER A 96 -22.19 9.11 4.90
CA SER A 96 -22.60 10.52 4.98
C SER A 96 -22.44 11.23 3.65
N THR A 97 -23.45 12.02 3.31
CA THR A 97 -23.44 12.93 2.16
C THR A 97 -23.16 14.38 2.57
N ALA A 98 -23.11 14.66 3.87
CA ALA A 98 -22.97 16.02 4.41
C ALA A 98 -21.51 16.39 4.69
N GLN A 99 -20.72 15.42 5.17
CA GLN A 99 -19.31 15.59 5.51
C GLN A 99 -18.62 14.23 5.44
N THR A 100 -17.31 14.23 5.19
CA THR A 100 -16.50 13.01 5.14
C THR A 100 -16.02 12.62 6.54
N GLY A 101 -16.33 11.41 6.97
CA GLY A 101 -15.84 10.81 8.20
C GLY A 101 -14.35 10.48 8.13
N THR A 102 -13.70 10.42 9.29
CA THR A 102 -12.24 10.25 9.38
C THR A 102 -11.85 9.21 10.43
N VAL A 103 -10.92 8.32 10.09
CA VAL A 103 -10.13 7.54 11.05
C VAL A 103 -8.78 8.24 11.19
N GLU A 104 -8.50 8.74 12.39
CA GLU A 104 -7.28 9.50 12.70
C GLU A 104 -6.44 8.80 13.75
N ASN A 105 -5.11 8.79 13.56
CA ASN A 105 -4.17 8.47 14.61
C ASN A 105 -3.30 9.68 15.02
N THR A 106 -3.26 9.98 16.31
CA THR A 106 -2.46 11.07 16.89
C THR A 106 -1.21 10.61 17.66
N SER A 107 -0.96 9.30 17.74
CA SER A 107 0.12 8.72 18.55
C SER A 107 1.28 8.28 17.67
N ASN A 108 2.50 8.75 17.98
CA ASN A 108 3.69 8.30 17.26
C ASN A 108 3.96 6.80 17.49
N GLY A 109 4.40 6.09 16.45
CA GLY A 109 4.65 4.63 16.49
C GLY A 109 3.41 3.76 16.28
N TYR A 110 2.26 4.38 16.00
CA TYR A 110 0.99 3.70 15.81
C TYR A 110 0.28 4.14 14.53
N ALA A 111 -0.46 3.22 13.93
CA ALA A 111 -1.16 3.43 12.68
C ALA A 111 -2.63 3.80 12.91
N ALA A 112 -3.23 4.50 11.95
CA ALA A 112 -4.68 4.62 11.91
C ALA A 112 -5.33 3.25 11.72
N ILE A 113 -4.75 2.41 10.86
CA ILE A 113 -5.18 1.02 10.67
C ILE A 113 -3.95 0.09 10.72
N PHE A 114 -3.96 -0.84 11.67
CA PHE A 114 -3.03 -1.95 11.76
C PHE A 114 -3.76 -3.25 11.41
N ASN A 115 -3.51 -3.80 10.22
CA ASN A 115 -4.22 -4.95 9.68
C ASN A 115 -3.39 -6.23 9.70
N ASN A 116 -3.77 -7.21 10.52
CA ASN A 116 -3.31 -8.61 10.41
C ASN A 116 -4.36 -9.53 9.75
N GLY A 117 -5.60 -9.04 9.58
CA GLY A 117 -6.74 -9.80 9.06
C GLY A 117 -7.04 -9.47 7.60
N THR A 118 -8.33 -9.32 7.29
CA THR A 118 -8.81 -8.88 5.97
C THR A 118 -9.50 -7.52 6.12
N THR A 119 -9.02 -6.49 5.44
CA THR A 119 -9.57 -5.14 5.51
C THR A 119 -10.03 -4.64 4.14
N THR A 120 -11.19 -4.02 4.05
CA THR A 120 -11.65 -3.25 2.88
C THR A 120 -11.88 -1.79 3.29
N ILE A 121 -11.35 -0.84 2.51
CA ILE A 121 -11.63 0.59 2.65
C ILE A 121 -12.43 1.05 1.44
N GLU A 122 -13.70 1.38 1.63
CA GLU A 122 -14.63 1.77 0.58
C GLU A 122 -14.76 3.29 0.45
N SER A 123 -14.81 4.00 1.57
CA SER A 123 -14.88 5.46 1.63
C SER A 123 -14.37 6.01 2.96
N GLY A 124 -14.54 7.31 3.18
CA GLY A 124 -13.98 8.03 4.34
C GLY A 124 -12.54 8.48 4.14
N THR A 125 -11.97 9.10 5.17
CA THR A 125 -10.57 9.49 5.23
C THR A 125 -9.83 8.64 6.27
N VAL A 126 -8.66 8.13 5.93
CA VAL A 126 -7.73 7.51 6.88
C VAL A 126 -6.47 8.35 6.93
N THR A 127 -6.17 8.90 8.09
CA THR A 127 -5.06 9.86 8.25
C THR A 127 -4.31 9.66 9.55
N ARG A 128 -3.10 10.19 9.60
CA ARG A 128 -2.37 10.43 10.86
C ARG A 128 -2.19 11.92 11.07
N ALA A 129 -2.26 12.35 12.32
CA ALA A 129 -2.19 13.76 12.69
C ALA A 129 -0.83 14.37 12.36
N ASN A 130 -0.87 15.66 12.01
CA ASN A 130 0.30 16.47 11.69
C ASN A 130 0.99 16.95 12.97
N THR A 131 1.78 16.07 13.58
CA THR A 131 2.83 16.50 14.50
C THR A 131 4.17 16.11 13.90
N ASP A 132 5.17 16.99 13.98
CA ASP A 132 6.52 16.71 13.46
C ASP A 132 7.11 15.41 14.07
N ASP A 133 6.56 14.99 15.22
CA ASP A 133 6.93 13.79 15.95
C ASP A 133 6.18 12.52 15.51
N ASN A 134 5.04 12.60 14.80
CA ASN A 134 4.34 11.39 14.33
C ASN A 134 4.94 10.91 13.01
N THR A 135 5.97 10.08 13.14
CA THR A 135 6.76 9.54 12.05
C THR A 135 6.48 8.05 11.86
N TYR A 136 5.24 7.59 12.02
CA TYR A 136 4.87 6.21 11.70
C TYR A 136 3.97 6.13 10.46
N TYR A 137 3.67 4.93 10.00
CA TYR A 137 2.80 4.73 8.83
C TYR A 137 1.35 5.10 9.17
N THR A 138 0.60 5.62 8.18
CA THR A 138 -0.85 5.81 8.33
C THR A 138 -1.56 4.46 8.35
N ILE A 139 -1.13 3.54 7.48
CA ILE A 139 -1.62 2.18 7.40
C ILE A 139 -0.45 1.20 7.48
N VAL A 140 -0.60 0.17 8.30
CA VAL A 140 0.25 -1.03 8.30
C VAL A 140 -0.59 -2.22 7.89
N ASN A 141 -0.22 -2.87 6.79
CA ASN A 141 -0.90 -4.04 6.24
C ASN A 141 0.01 -5.27 6.26
N HIS A 142 -0.20 -6.11 7.27
CA HIS A 142 0.41 -7.44 7.42
C HIS A 142 -0.57 -8.57 7.09
N GLY A 143 -1.76 -8.22 6.59
CA GLY A 143 -2.84 -9.13 6.22
C GLY A 143 -3.21 -9.01 4.74
N THR A 144 -4.50 -9.07 4.45
CA THR A 144 -5.08 -8.77 3.12
C THR A 144 -5.82 -7.45 3.20
N MET A 145 -5.57 -6.54 2.26
CA MET A 145 -6.26 -5.26 2.19
C MET A 145 -6.74 -4.94 0.77
N SER A 146 -7.95 -4.40 0.67
CA SER A 146 -8.50 -3.82 -0.55
C SER A 146 -8.88 -2.36 -0.30
N ILE A 147 -8.44 -1.44 -1.17
CA ILE A 147 -8.84 -0.04 -1.14
C ILE A 147 -9.58 0.26 -2.44
N THR A 148 -10.87 0.50 -2.34
CA THR A 148 -11.76 0.76 -3.50
C THR A 148 -12.13 2.24 -3.61
N GLY A 149 -11.98 3.00 -2.52
CA GLY A 149 -12.26 4.44 -2.48
C GLY A 149 -11.68 5.12 -1.24
N GLY A 150 -12.22 6.30 -0.93
CA GLY A 150 -11.77 7.12 0.18
C GLY A 150 -10.48 7.90 -0.07
N THR A 151 -9.96 8.52 0.99
CA THR A 151 -8.70 9.26 0.98
C THR A 151 -7.76 8.69 2.03
N ILE A 152 -6.56 8.31 1.61
CA ILE A 152 -5.47 7.93 2.52
C ILE A 152 -4.47 9.07 2.50
N SER A 153 -4.30 9.71 3.65
CA SER A 153 -3.43 10.87 3.75
C SER A 153 -2.46 10.82 4.92
N ALA A 154 -1.38 11.56 4.78
CA ALA A 154 -0.53 11.97 5.88
C ALA A 154 -0.20 13.44 5.69
N THR A 155 -0.52 14.24 6.70
CA THR A 155 -0.20 15.66 6.74
C THR A 155 1.02 15.87 7.62
N GLY A 156 1.99 16.66 7.16
CA GLY A 156 3.21 16.96 7.93
C GLY A 156 4.42 16.15 7.48
N SER A 157 5.03 15.45 8.43
CA SER A 157 6.29 14.73 8.24
C SER A 157 6.25 13.73 7.08
N THR A 158 7.22 13.89 6.17
CA THR A 158 7.52 12.96 5.07
C THR A 158 8.57 11.92 5.43
N ILE A 159 8.94 11.80 6.71
CA ILE A 159 9.94 10.82 7.16
C ILE A 159 9.41 9.40 6.93
N SER A 160 8.15 9.14 7.30
CA SER A 160 7.52 7.83 7.14
C SER A 160 6.56 7.75 5.98
N SER A 161 6.48 6.55 5.41
CA SER A 161 5.60 6.24 4.29
C SER A 161 4.12 6.37 4.69
N LEU A 162 3.26 6.55 3.70
CA LEU A 162 1.82 6.60 3.88
C LEU A 162 1.28 5.21 4.27
N VAL A 163 1.70 4.18 3.55
CA VAL A 163 1.28 2.79 3.72
C VAL A 163 2.51 1.89 3.76
N GLU A 164 2.51 0.90 4.64
CA GLU A 164 3.37 -0.29 4.59
C GLU A 164 2.51 -1.50 4.20
N ASN A 165 2.79 -2.13 3.05
CA ASN A 165 2.29 -3.45 2.70
C ASN A 165 3.45 -4.43 2.70
N GLY A 166 3.39 -5.51 3.47
CA GLY A 166 4.56 -6.37 3.69
C GLY A 166 5.19 -6.08 5.04
N TYR A 167 6.51 -6.26 5.17
CA TYR A 167 7.21 -6.12 6.44
C TYR A 167 8.46 -5.27 6.30
N TYR A 168 8.71 -4.40 7.29
CA TYR A 168 10.01 -3.73 7.43
C TYR A 168 11.19 -4.72 7.50
N SER A 169 10.97 -5.86 8.13
CA SER A 169 11.91 -6.97 8.10
C SER A 169 11.17 -8.27 8.26
N TYR A 170 11.13 -9.08 7.19
CA TYR A 170 10.41 -10.36 7.20
C TYR A 170 10.81 -11.25 8.39
N ASN A 171 12.11 -11.26 8.72
CA ASN A 171 12.69 -12.03 9.83
C ASN A 171 12.93 -11.15 11.07
N SER A 172 11.88 -10.81 11.81
CA SER A 172 11.91 -9.87 12.94
C SER A 172 12.15 -10.48 14.33
N ASN A 173 12.62 -11.73 14.42
CA ASN A 173 12.78 -12.47 15.69
C ASN A 173 11.49 -12.54 16.53
N GLY A 174 10.33 -12.69 15.88
CA GLY A 174 9.04 -12.85 16.56
C GLY A 174 8.29 -11.54 16.86
N ASN A 175 8.78 -10.40 16.38
CA ASN A 175 8.04 -9.14 16.49
C ASN A 175 7.03 -8.99 15.34
N SER A 176 5.75 -9.23 15.62
CA SER A 176 4.68 -9.13 14.61
C SER A 176 4.38 -7.71 14.13
N ARG A 177 4.88 -6.65 14.80
CA ARG A 177 4.72 -5.27 14.33
C ARG A 177 5.71 -4.88 13.23
N THR A 178 6.76 -5.67 13.01
CA THR A 178 7.80 -5.35 12.01
C THR A 178 8.17 -6.52 11.13
N GLY A 179 7.62 -7.71 11.36
CA GLY A 179 7.94 -8.92 10.58
C GLY A 179 6.92 -10.03 10.70
N TYR A 180 7.14 -11.07 9.90
CA TYR A 180 6.25 -12.21 9.83
C TYR A 180 6.36 -13.08 11.09
N VAL A 181 5.20 -13.40 11.65
CA VAL A 181 5.03 -14.33 12.75
C VAL A 181 3.89 -15.28 12.40
N SER A 182 4.24 -16.56 12.23
CA SER A 182 3.28 -17.62 11.93
C SER A 182 2.08 -17.58 12.87
N SER A 183 0.88 -17.73 12.31
CA SER A 183 -0.44 -17.64 12.98
C SER A 183 -0.86 -16.25 13.51
N VAL A 184 0.02 -15.24 13.48
CA VAL A 184 -0.32 -13.87 13.91
C VAL A 184 -0.61 -12.97 12.71
N ASN A 185 0.13 -13.13 11.62
CA ASN A 185 -0.02 -12.32 10.40
C ASN A 185 0.25 -13.16 9.13
N SER A 186 0.10 -12.54 7.95
CA SER A 186 0.19 -13.23 6.66
C SER A 186 1.64 -13.45 6.23
N ALA A 187 1.99 -14.65 5.76
CA ALA A 187 3.29 -14.89 5.12
C ALA A 187 3.47 -14.09 3.82
N GLN A 188 2.37 -13.66 3.21
CA GLN A 188 2.37 -12.81 2.01
C GLN A 188 1.25 -11.77 2.19
N PRO A 189 1.55 -10.62 2.79
CA PRO A 189 0.59 -9.52 2.86
C PRO A 189 0.20 -9.06 1.46
N THR A 190 -1.08 -8.81 1.23
CA THR A 190 -1.59 -8.39 -0.08
C THR A 190 -2.32 -7.07 0.05
N LEU A 191 -2.06 -6.16 -0.89
CA LEU A 191 -2.76 -4.89 -1.02
C LEU A 191 -3.27 -4.73 -2.46
N ILE A 192 -4.58 -4.59 -2.60
CA ILE A 192 -5.23 -4.30 -3.89
C ILE A 192 -5.81 -2.89 -3.82
N ILE A 193 -5.41 -2.04 -4.75
CA ILE A 193 -5.94 -0.68 -4.88
C ILE A 193 -6.69 -0.59 -6.20
N SER A 194 -7.99 -0.29 -6.14
CA SER A 194 -8.85 -0.09 -7.31
C SER A 194 -9.44 1.31 -7.41
N GLY A 195 -9.29 2.10 -6.35
CA GLY A 195 -9.70 3.50 -6.32
C GLY A 195 -9.13 4.23 -5.11
N GLY A 196 -9.66 5.42 -4.86
CA GLY A 196 -9.24 6.29 -3.76
C GLY A 196 -8.14 7.30 -4.13
N THR A 197 -7.85 8.19 -3.19
CA THR A 197 -6.81 9.22 -3.30
C THR A 197 -5.71 8.98 -2.27
N PHE A 198 -4.46 9.01 -2.71
CA PHE A 198 -3.28 8.80 -1.88
C PHE A 198 -2.40 10.06 -1.92
N LYS A 199 -2.19 10.69 -0.76
CA LYS A 199 -1.47 11.96 -0.67
C LYS A 199 -0.59 12.06 0.58
N GLY A 200 0.63 12.52 0.38
CA GLY A 200 1.58 12.79 1.46
C GLY A 200 2.29 11.54 1.97
N GLY A 201 2.91 11.65 3.14
CA GLY A 201 3.89 10.66 3.61
C GLY A 201 5.12 10.63 2.69
N ARG A 202 5.95 9.60 2.84
CA ARG A 202 7.13 9.42 1.99
C ARG A 202 6.84 8.70 0.67
N TYR A 203 6.13 7.58 0.76
CA TYR A 203 5.75 6.68 -0.33
C TYR A 203 4.45 5.95 0.01
N LEU A 204 3.78 5.34 -0.98
CA LEU A 204 3.09 4.06 -0.78
C LEU A 204 4.15 2.96 -0.84
N LYS A 205 4.35 2.17 0.23
CA LYS A 205 5.44 1.19 0.31
C LYS A 205 4.91 -0.24 0.17
N ASN A 206 5.53 -1.01 -0.72
CA ASN A 206 5.39 -2.47 -0.81
C ASN A 206 6.73 -3.11 -0.42
N ASP A 207 6.80 -3.60 0.81
CA ASP A 207 8.00 -4.04 1.53
C ASP A 207 8.21 -5.56 1.46
N ASP A 208 9.11 -6.11 2.27
CA ASP A 208 9.45 -7.54 2.30
C ASP A 208 8.19 -8.42 2.29
N GLY A 209 8.08 -9.31 1.30
CA GLY A 209 7.01 -10.30 1.18
C GLY A 209 5.65 -9.73 0.75
N GLY A 210 5.53 -8.41 0.56
CA GLY A 210 4.30 -7.76 0.12
C GLY A 210 3.99 -8.00 -1.37
N ASP A 211 2.72 -8.27 -1.69
CA ASP A 211 2.19 -8.30 -3.05
C ASP A 211 1.19 -7.14 -3.24
N LEU A 212 1.55 -6.18 -4.08
CA LEU A 212 0.75 -4.99 -4.37
C LEU A 212 0.17 -5.06 -5.78
N THR A 213 -1.13 -4.85 -5.90
CA THR A 213 -1.81 -4.69 -7.19
C THR A 213 -2.55 -3.36 -7.24
N ILE A 214 -2.27 -2.55 -8.26
CA ILE A 214 -2.94 -1.28 -8.51
C ILE A 214 -3.71 -1.39 -9.83
N THR A 215 -5.02 -1.13 -9.78
CA THR A 215 -5.94 -1.15 -10.92
C THR A 215 -6.61 0.22 -11.13
N GLY A 216 -6.53 1.11 -10.15
CA GLY A 216 -7.10 2.46 -10.18
C GLY A 216 -6.62 3.31 -9.02
N GLY A 217 -7.20 4.50 -8.86
CA GLY A 217 -6.85 5.48 -7.83
C GLY A 217 -5.93 6.60 -8.34
N THR A 218 -5.76 7.61 -7.49
CA THR A 218 -4.93 8.79 -7.76
C THR A 218 -3.82 8.90 -6.71
N PHE A 219 -2.58 8.94 -7.18
CA PHE A 219 -1.38 8.97 -6.36
C PHE A 219 -0.63 10.27 -6.63
N THR A 220 -0.62 11.16 -5.66
CA THR A 220 0.22 12.36 -5.69
C THR A 220 1.46 12.06 -4.85
N GLY A 221 2.65 12.15 -5.45
CA GLY A 221 3.92 11.78 -4.85
C GLY A 221 4.07 12.22 -3.39
N GLY A 222 4.65 11.35 -2.55
CA GLY A 222 5.11 11.68 -1.22
C GLY A 222 6.47 12.39 -1.25
N GLY A 223 7.06 12.66 -0.09
CA GLY A 223 8.30 13.44 0.02
C GLY A 223 9.50 12.92 -0.79
N GLU A 224 9.48 11.66 -1.22
CA GLU A 224 10.54 11.09 -2.06
C GLU A 224 10.02 10.25 -3.25
N GLY A 225 8.70 10.16 -3.44
CA GLY A 225 8.08 9.46 -4.56
C GLY A 225 6.68 8.95 -4.26
N ALA A 226 5.95 8.47 -5.28
CA ALA A 226 4.60 7.95 -5.09
C ALA A 226 4.60 6.51 -4.57
N LEU A 227 5.52 5.67 -5.07
CA LEU A 227 5.59 4.25 -4.79
C LEU A 227 7.02 3.81 -4.54
N LEU A 228 7.23 3.01 -3.49
CA LEU A 228 8.46 2.26 -3.26
C LEU A 228 8.13 0.77 -3.24
N ASN A 229 8.69 0.02 -4.18
CA ASN A 229 8.56 -1.44 -4.27
C ASN A 229 9.88 -2.10 -3.89
N TRP A 230 9.83 -3.04 -2.95
CA TRP A 230 10.92 -3.96 -2.59
C TRP A 230 10.64 -5.39 -3.04
N ASN A 231 9.37 -5.80 -3.10
CA ASN A 231 9.01 -7.17 -3.44
C ASN A 231 8.29 -7.29 -4.80
N LYS A 232 6.96 -7.29 -4.82
CA LYS A 232 6.19 -7.56 -6.04
C LYS A 232 5.05 -6.56 -6.20
N THR A 233 5.08 -5.79 -7.29
CA THR A 233 4.03 -4.84 -7.64
C THR A 233 3.54 -5.04 -9.08
N THR A 234 2.22 -5.05 -9.25
CA THR A 234 1.55 -5.04 -10.56
C THR A 234 0.68 -3.80 -10.69
N ILE A 235 0.87 -3.01 -11.75
CA ILE A 235 0.08 -1.81 -12.06
C ILE A 235 -0.63 -2.01 -13.39
N THR A 236 -1.95 -1.90 -13.37
CA THR A 236 -2.82 -2.06 -14.56
C THR A 236 -3.66 -0.81 -14.82
N GLY A 237 -3.65 0.16 -13.91
CA GLY A 237 -4.40 1.41 -13.99
C GLY A 237 -4.00 2.39 -12.88
N GLY A 238 -4.71 3.52 -12.80
CA GLY A 238 -4.44 4.61 -11.85
C GLY A 238 -3.68 5.80 -12.46
N THR A 239 -3.64 6.91 -11.73
CA THR A 239 -2.95 8.14 -12.14
C THR A 239 -1.88 8.49 -11.11
N PHE A 240 -0.65 8.72 -11.58
CA PHE A 240 0.52 9.03 -10.75
C PHE A 240 1.10 10.37 -11.18
N SER A 241 1.27 11.28 -10.22
CA SER A 241 1.81 12.62 -10.47
C SER A 241 2.92 12.95 -9.48
N ALA A 242 4.06 13.40 -10.02
CA ALA A 242 5.22 13.76 -9.23
C ALA A 242 4.95 15.04 -8.41
N VAL A 243 5.71 15.20 -7.34
CA VAL A 243 5.76 16.43 -6.54
C VAL A 243 7.23 16.78 -6.37
N ASP A 244 7.56 18.07 -6.44
CA ASP A 244 8.90 18.61 -6.15
C ASP A 244 10.05 17.91 -6.91
N GLY A 245 9.83 17.58 -8.18
CA GLY A 245 10.85 16.96 -9.04
C GLY A 245 11.31 15.58 -8.57
N LYS A 246 10.46 14.83 -7.87
CA LYS A 246 10.75 13.46 -7.41
C LYS A 246 10.27 12.40 -8.39
N SER A 247 11.01 11.30 -8.47
CA SER A 247 10.58 10.11 -9.22
C SER A 247 9.28 9.54 -8.70
N LEU A 248 8.49 8.93 -9.58
CA LEU A 248 7.20 8.35 -9.21
C LEU A 248 7.35 6.99 -8.52
N ILE A 249 8.15 6.12 -9.11
CA ILE A 249 8.30 4.73 -8.68
C ILE A 249 9.76 4.45 -8.41
N LEU A 250 10.03 3.94 -7.22
CA LEU A 250 11.33 3.43 -6.83
C LEU A 250 11.21 1.91 -6.75
N ASN A 251 11.88 1.19 -7.65
CA ASN A 251 11.79 -0.26 -7.77
C ASN A 251 13.09 -0.95 -7.33
N ASN A 252 13.13 -1.32 -6.07
CA ASN A 252 14.27 -1.99 -5.45
C ASN A 252 14.02 -3.49 -5.30
N GLY A 253 15.09 -4.24 -5.10
CA GLY A 253 15.00 -5.66 -4.73
C GLY A 253 16.36 -6.32 -4.79
N THR A 254 16.41 -7.56 -4.34
CA THR A 254 17.58 -8.47 -4.41
C THR A 254 17.45 -9.51 -5.52
N GLY A 255 16.32 -9.52 -6.23
CA GLY A 255 15.99 -10.54 -7.24
C GLY A 255 15.47 -11.84 -6.64
N GLU A 256 15.35 -11.92 -5.31
CA GLU A 256 14.94 -13.09 -4.57
C GLU A 256 13.97 -12.71 -3.44
N SER A 257 13.13 -13.66 -3.04
CA SER A 257 12.21 -13.47 -1.91
C SER A 257 12.99 -13.25 -0.60
N PRO A 258 12.54 -12.34 0.30
CA PRO A 258 11.27 -11.61 0.28
C PRO A 258 11.31 -10.27 -0.47
N ASP A 259 12.40 -9.93 -1.15
CA ASP A 259 12.63 -8.65 -1.82
C ASP A 259 12.87 -8.85 -3.32
N LEU A 260 11.86 -9.38 -4.02
CA LEU A 260 12.03 -9.74 -5.43
C LEU A 260 12.33 -8.54 -6.35
N GLY A 261 11.85 -7.34 -6.01
CA GLY A 261 11.90 -6.15 -6.86
C GLY A 261 11.26 -6.31 -8.23
N SER A 262 10.17 -7.06 -8.32
CA SER A 262 9.42 -7.24 -9.56
C SER A 262 8.36 -6.17 -9.71
N LEU A 263 8.48 -5.37 -10.77
CA LEU A 263 7.49 -4.38 -11.19
C LEU A 263 6.93 -4.74 -12.55
N THR A 264 5.62 -4.94 -12.63
CA THR A 264 4.90 -5.12 -13.89
C THR A 264 3.92 -3.98 -14.11
N ILE A 265 3.99 -3.33 -15.26
CA ILE A 265 3.09 -2.25 -15.68
C ILE A 265 2.39 -2.65 -16.98
N THR A 266 1.06 -2.69 -16.96
CA THR A 266 0.22 -2.98 -18.15
C THR A 266 -0.73 -1.83 -18.47
N GLY A 267 -0.83 -0.83 -17.61
CA GLY A 267 -1.69 0.34 -17.77
C GLY A 267 -1.42 1.41 -16.71
N GLY A 268 -2.21 2.49 -16.74
CA GLY A 268 -2.06 3.66 -15.88
C GLY A 268 -1.45 4.86 -16.60
N THR A 269 -1.48 6.01 -15.93
CA THR A 269 -0.91 7.27 -16.43
C THR A 269 0.10 7.82 -15.42
N PHE A 270 1.32 8.07 -15.89
CA PHE A 270 2.46 8.52 -15.09
C PHE A 270 2.92 9.86 -15.62
N THR A 271 2.95 10.88 -14.77
CA THR A 271 3.36 12.24 -15.14
C THR A 271 4.46 12.74 -14.21
N SER A 272 5.62 13.03 -14.78
CA SER A 272 6.80 13.56 -14.10
C SER A 272 7.49 14.59 -14.98
N ASP A 273 7.75 15.77 -14.45
CA ASP A 273 8.31 16.88 -15.23
C ASP A 273 9.86 16.89 -15.22
N ASP A 274 10.48 16.61 -14.06
CA ASP A 274 11.92 16.85 -13.85
C ASP A 274 12.73 15.59 -13.44
N ALA A 275 12.06 14.48 -13.17
CA ALA A 275 12.71 13.26 -12.68
C ALA A 275 12.26 12.01 -13.44
N PRO A 276 13.11 10.97 -13.52
CA PRO A 276 12.72 9.73 -14.15
C PRO A 276 11.52 9.12 -13.43
N ILE A 277 10.56 8.61 -14.20
CA ILE A 277 9.34 7.98 -13.70
C ILE A 277 9.70 6.77 -12.83
N ILE A 278 10.65 5.95 -13.28
CA ILE A 278 11.15 4.78 -12.56
C ILE A 278 12.63 4.98 -12.22
N THR A 279 12.98 4.77 -10.96
CA THR A 279 14.36 4.73 -10.49
C THR A 279 14.50 3.69 -9.37
N THR A 280 15.63 3.68 -8.66
CA THR A 280 15.86 2.84 -7.48
C THR A 280 16.51 3.69 -6.37
N THR A 281 16.45 3.29 -5.10
CA THR A 281 17.03 4.11 -3.99
C THR A 281 18.50 3.81 -3.69
N THR A 282 19.04 2.68 -4.15
CA THR A 282 20.42 2.27 -3.85
C THR A 282 21.14 1.70 -5.07
N ASP A 283 22.47 1.72 -5.05
CA ASP A 283 23.30 1.25 -6.18
C ASP A 283 23.39 -0.28 -6.29
N SER A 284 22.95 -1.00 -5.25
CA SER A 284 23.06 -2.46 -5.15
C SER A 284 21.68 -3.10 -5.10
N VAL A 285 20.92 -2.99 -6.18
CA VAL A 285 19.65 -3.71 -6.37
C VAL A 285 19.76 -4.68 -7.53
N SER A 286 18.83 -5.63 -7.59
CA SER A 286 18.68 -6.62 -8.66
C SER A 286 17.21 -6.77 -8.97
N SER A 287 16.57 -5.64 -9.27
CA SER A 287 15.13 -5.56 -9.55
C SER A 287 14.85 -5.87 -11.03
N SER A 288 13.58 -6.14 -11.35
CA SER A 288 13.09 -6.38 -12.71
C SER A 288 11.90 -5.50 -13.02
N VAL A 289 11.84 -4.99 -14.25
CA VAL A 289 10.76 -4.14 -14.74
C VAL A 289 10.22 -4.70 -16.05
N VAL A 290 8.91 -4.85 -16.13
CA VAL A 290 8.19 -5.27 -17.34
C VAL A 290 7.09 -4.26 -17.64
N ILE A 291 7.11 -3.65 -18.81
CA ILE A 291 6.12 -2.68 -19.29
C ILE A 291 5.49 -3.22 -20.58
N THR A 292 4.17 -3.37 -20.56
CA THR A 292 3.38 -3.85 -21.71
C THR A 292 2.29 -2.86 -22.13
N GLY A 293 2.10 -1.78 -21.35
CA GLY A 293 1.10 -0.75 -21.59
C GLY A 293 1.24 0.40 -20.58
N GLY A 294 0.39 1.41 -20.70
CA GLY A 294 0.43 2.64 -19.89
C GLY A 294 0.80 3.88 -20.69
N THR A 295 0.63 5.05 -20.08
CA THR A 295 1.00 6.36 -20.64
C THR A 295 2.04 7.02 -19.74
N PHE A 296 3.20 7.34 -20.30
CA PHE A 296 4.36 7.88 -19.61
C PHE A 296 4.68 9.27 -20.15
N ASN A 297 4.32 10.29 -19.36
CA ASN A 297 4.57 11.69 -19.64
C ASN A 297 5.77 12.15 -18.79
N GLY A 298 6.97 12.09 -19.37
CA GLY A 298 8.24 12.32 -18.71
C GLY A 298 9.26 11.26 -19.08
N ASP A 299 10.50 11.44 -18.63
CA ASP A 299 11.56 10.46 -18.86
C ASP A 299 11.26 9.16 -18.11
N LEU A 300 11.30 8.04 -18.83
CA LEU A 300 10.93 6.75 -18.25
C LEU A 300 11.89 6.33 -17.12
N VAL A 301 13.18 6.43 -17.39
CA VAL A 301 14.32 5.98 -16.56
C VAL A 301 15.55 6.77 -16.95
N ASP A 302 16.53 6.87 -16.05
CA ASP A 302 17.89 7.27 -16.40
C ASP A 302 18.75 6.05 -16.81
N TYR A 303 19.84 6.31 -17.54
CA TYR A 303 20.74 5.27 -18.02
C TYR A 303 21.41 4.49 -16.89
N ASP A 304 21.91 5.19 -15.86
CA ASP A 304 22.66 4.58 -14.77
C ASP A 304 21.82 3.57 -13.97
N SER A 305 20.53 3.86 -13.78
CA SER A 305 19.58 2.95 -13.15
C SER A 305 19.40 1.67 -13.94
N VAL A 306 19.31 1.76 -15.27
CA VAL A 306 19.14 0.58 -16.11
C VAL A 306 20.43 -0.22 -16.27
N ALA A 307 21.55 0.46 -16.56
CA ALA A 307 22.81 -0.18 -16.86
C ALA A 307 23.43 -0.88 -15.65
N ASN A 308 23.32 -0.27 -14.45
CA ASN A 308 24.06 -0.73 -13.28
C ASN A 308 23.18 -1.34 -12.17
N ARG A 309 21.88 -1.06 -12.15
CA ARG A 309 21.03 -1.31 -10.96
C ARG A 309 19.85 -2.24 -11.25
N ILE A 310 19.24 -2.15 -12.43
CA ILE A 310 18.11 -3.01 -12.83
C ILE A 310 18.63 -4.23 -13.60
N SER A 311 18.30 -5.43 -13.11
CA SER A 311 18.76 -6.71 -13.69
C SER A 311 18.11 -7.03 -15.04
N SER A 312 16.87 -6.57 -15.24
CA SER A 312 16.15 -6.71 -16.51
C SER A 312 15.10 -5.62 -16.64
N PHE A 313 15.08 -4.96 -17.79
CA PHE A 313 14.09 -3.94 -18.11
C PHE A 313 13.50 -4.25 -19.49
N THR A 314 12.24 -4.65 -19.53
CA THR A 314 11.57 -5.05 -20.78
C THR A 314 10.39 -4.13 -21.07
N VAL A 315 10.35 -3.58 -22.28
CA VAL A 315 9.24 -2.77 -22.78
C VAL A 315 8.72 -3.38 -24.08
N THR A 316 7.46 -3.79 -24.10
CA THR A 316 6.78 -4.34 -25.30
C THR A 316 5.57 -3.53 -25.73
N GLY A 317 5.19 -2.49 -24.97
CA GLY A 317 4.06 -1.62 -25.28
C GLY A 317 3.98 -0.41 -24.34
N GLY A 318 3.04 0.49 -24.61
CA GLY A 318 2.87 1.76 -23.89
C GLY A 318 2.95 2.97 -24.81
N THR A 319 2.73 4.16 -24.27
CA THR A 319 2.91 5.45 -24.93
C THR A 319 3.89 6.28 -24.12
N PHE A 320 4.94 6.80 -24.75
CA PHE A 320 6.04 7.50 -24.09
C PHE A 320 6.26 8.86 -24.76
N THR A 321 6.50 9.90 -23.97
CA THR A 321 6.96 11.19 -24.50
C THR A 321 8.42 11.16 -24.92
N SER A 322 9.27 10.46 -24.17
CA SER A 322 10.71 10.34 -24.41
C SER A 322 11.27 9.05 -23.82
N ILE A 323 12.19 8.42 -24.55
CA ILE A 323 13.14 7.41 -24.05
C ILE A 323 14.48 7.73 -24.72
N SER A 324 15.57 7.83 -23.95
CA SER A 324 16.88 8.18 -24.51
C SER A 324 17.53 6.99 -25.24
N ASP A 325 18.29 7.28 -26.30
CA ASP A 325 19.04 6.26 -27.04
C ASP A 325 20.03 5.50 -26.15
N GLU A 326 20.60 6.17 -25.13
CA GLU A 326 21.49 5.53 -24.16
C GLU A 326 20.77 4.41 -23.39
N VAL A 327 19.56 4.69 -22.88
CA VAL A 327 18.72 3.70 -22.19
C VAL A 327 18.38 2.55 -23.15
N MET A 328 18.00 2.87 -24.39
CA MET A 328 17.63 1.88 -25.40
C MET A 328 18.77 0.92 -25.75
N ASN A 329 20.01 1.40 -25.65
CA ASN A 329 21.22 0.64 -25.97
C ASN A 329 21.86 -0.06 -24.76
N ALA A 330 21.31 0.10 -23.54
CA ALA A 330 21.82 -0.56 -22.36
C ALA A 330 21.61 -2.09 -22.44
N GLU A 331 22.61 -2.88 -22.01
CA GLU A 331 22.59 -4.36 -22.16
C GLU A 331 21.39 -5.03 -21.47
N ASN A 332 20.94 -4.47 -20.33
CA ASN A 332 19.82 -4.99 -19.56
C ASN A 332 18.45 -4.46 -20.03
N PHE A 333 18.45 -3.56 -21.02
CA PHE A 333 17.24 -2.99 -21.60
C PHE A 333 16.83 -3.74 -22.86
N ARG A 334 15.54 -4.08 -22.95
CA ARG A 334 14.96 -4.75 -24.10
C ARG A 334 13.72 -4.01 -24.55
N TYR A 335 13.84 -3.27 -25.64
CA TYR A 335 12.72 -2.66 -26.34
C TYR A 335 12.24 -3.56 -27.47
N LEU A 336 10.99 -3.98 -27.40
CA LEU A 336 10.36 -4.89 -28.35
C LEU A 336 9.03 -4.28 -28.81
N VAL A 337 9.11 -3.14 -29.50
CA VAL A 337 7.93 -2.61 -30.20
C VAL A 337 7.80 -3.33 -31.53
N THR A 338 6.64 -3.95 -31.73
CA THR A 338 6.24 -4.41 -33.07
C THR A 338 6.01 -3.15 -33.89
N GLU A 339 6.83 -2.92 -34.93
CA GLU A 339 6.77 -1.72 -35.77
C GLU A 339 5.32 -1.27 -36.01
N GLN A 340 4.95 -0.14 -35.39
CA GLN A 340 3.72 0.52 -35.76
C GLN A 340 4.00 1.22 -37.08
N SER A 341 3.42 0.69 -38.16
CA SER A 341 3.48 1.20 -39.53
C SER A 341 3.50 2.73 -39.57
N THR A 342 4.67 3.33 -39.81
CA THR A 342 4.76 4.70 -40.29
C THR A 342 4.21 4.70 -41.71
N THR A 343 2.98 5.17 -41.90
CA THR A 343 2.58 5.67 -43.21
C THR A 343 3.39 6.93 -43.44
N GLU A 344 4.52 6.80 -44.14
CA GLU A 344 5.18 7.93 -44.78
C GLU A 344 4.18 8.50 -45.80
N ASP A 345 3.64 9.67 -45.47
CA ASP A 345 2.91 10.53 -46.37
C ASP A 345 3.95 11.19 -47.28
N ASP A 346 4.17 10.55 -48.43
CA ASP A 346 5.04 11.02 -49.50
C ASP A 346 4.34 12.19 -50.22
N SER A 347 4.50 13.38 -49.66
CA SER A 347 4.27 14.68 -50.31
C SER A 347 5.11 15.72 -49.55
N ASP A 348 5.90 16.60 -50.13
CA ASP A 348 5.76 17.22 -51.44
C ASP A 348 7.06 17.99 -51.78
N THR A 349 7.37 18.00 -53.08
CA THR A 349 7.94 19.10 -53.86
C THR A 349 9.29 19.75 -53.50
N GLU A 350 10.22 19.58 -54.44
CA GLU A 350 11.30 20.51 -54.74
C GLU A 350 10.75 21.91 -55.11
N GLU A 351 11.27 22.96 -54.48
CA GLU A 351 11.39 24.27 -55.12
C GLU A 351 12.79 24.83 -54.89
N ASP A 352 13.56 24.82 -55.99
CA ASP A 352 14.67 25.70 -56.28
C ASP A 352 14.27 27.16 -56.04
N THR A 353 15.06 27.92 -55.25
CA THR A 353 15.42 29.29 -55.65
C THR A 353 16.79 29.67 -55.12
N ASP A 354 17.70 29.80 -56.08
CA ASP A 354 18.99 30.44 -56.03
C ASP A 354 18.82 31.97 -56.04
N SER A 355 19.44 32.70 -55.11
CA SER A 355 20.19 33.93 -55.41
C SER A 355 20.94 34.46 -54.17
N GLU A 356 22.23 34.14 -54.17
CA GLU A 356 23.41 34.96 -53.88
C GLU A 356 23.33 36.30 -53.10
N ASP A 357 24.40 36.47 -52.31
CA ASP A 357 25.21 37.68 -52.11
C ASP A 357 24.80 38.67 -50.98
N THR A 358 25.69 39.18 -50.11
CA THR A 358 27.15 39.10 -49.98
C THR A 358 27.59 39.66 -48.61
N THR A 359 28.72 39.16 -48.07
CA THR A 359 29.75 39.88 -47.25
C THR A 359 29.38 40.48 -45.87
N ASP A 360 30.23 40.55 -44.85
CA ASP A 360 31.65 40.23 -44.60
C ASP A 360 31.94 40.48 -43.10
N SER A 361 33.07 39.95 -42.64
CA SER A 361 33.94 40.41 -41.55
C SER A 361 33.76 39.91 -40.10
N GLN A 362 34.58 38.89 -39.82
CA GLN A 362 35.68 38.85 -38.83
C GLN A 362 35.44 38.93 -37.31
N GLU A 363 35.93 37.86 -36.67
CA GLU A 363 36.84 37.79 -35.50
C GLU A 363 36.61 38.72 -34.29
N THR A 364 36.49 38.12 -33.10
CA THR A 364 37.63 37.99 -32.18
C THR A 364 37.27 37.09 -30.99
N GLU A 365 38.23 36.26 -30.61
CA GLU A 365 38.33 35.59 -29.31
C GLU A 365 38.50 36.61 -28.19
N ASP A 366 37.89 36.39 -27.02
CA ASP A 366 38.68 36.43 -25.78
C ASP A 366 38.01 35.63 -24.65
N SER A 367 38.88 34.96 -23.93
CA SER A 367 38.71 34.17 -22.72
C SER A 367 38.36 35.02 -21.50
N SER A 368 37.60 34.45 -20.56
CA SER A 368 37.86 34.71 -19.14
C SER A 368 37.38 33.55 -18.28
N GLU A 369 38.39 32.89 -17.73
CA GLU A 369 38.42 31.97 -16.61
C GLU A 369 37.95 32.64 -15.29
N SER A 370 37.13 31.95 -14.49
CA SER A 370 37.15 32.10 -13.03
C SER A 370 36.50 30.92 -12.30
N THR A 371 37.38 30.00 -11.90
CA THR A 371 37.51 29.34 -10.57
C THR A 371 36.29 28.99 -9.71
N GLU A 372 36.28 27.69 -9.40
CA GLU A 372 35.66 26.91 -8.34
C GLU A 372 35.40 27.61 -6.99
N THR A 373 34.29 27.23 -6.35
CA THR A 373 34.34 26.91 -4.91
C THR A 373 33.43 25.72 -4.61
N SER A 374 34.07 24.63 -4.23
CA SER A 374 33.52 23.37 -3.73
C SER A 374 33.02 23.53 -2.29
N THR A 375 31.83 23.01 -2.01
CA THR A 375 31.48 22.42 -0.71
C THR A 375 30.59 21.20 -0.93
N THR A 376 31.23 20.05 -1.14
CA THR A 376 30.61 18.72 -0.98
C THR A 376 30.50 18.39 0.51
N GLU A 377 29.27 18.32 1.03
CA GLU A 377 28.97 17.66 2.30
C GLU A 377 28.03 16.47 2.08
N ASP A 378 28.64 15.29 2.05
CA ASP A 378 28.29 14.08 2.82
C ASP A 378 26.81 13.62 2.80
N SER A 379 26.34 13.15 1.63
CA SER A 379 25.11 12.36 1.47
C SER A 379 25.21 10.92 2.01
N THR A 380 26.39 10.51 2.51
CA THR A 380 26.66 9.16 3.03
C THR A 380 26.20 8.93 4.48
N LYS A 381 25.73 9.97 5.19
CA LYS A 381 25.27 9.83 6.60
C LYS A 381 23.76 9.61 6.78
N GLN A 382 22.92 9.89 5.79
CA GLN A 382 21.47 9.70 5.94
C GLN A 382 21.01 8.23 5.83
N GLN A 383 21.81 7.35 5.21
CA GLN A 383 21.43 5.94 5.01
C GLN A 383 21.62 5.02 6.24
N LYS A 384 22.28 5.49 7.32
CA LYS A 384 22.49 4.65 8.53
C LYS A 384 21.42 4.87 9.62
N THR A 385 20.55 5.85 9.42
CA THR A 385 19.65 6.35 10.46
C THR A 385 18.37 5.50 10.58
N GLU A 386 17.86 4.92 9.49
CA GLU A 386 16.59 4.17 9.52
C GLU A 386 16.68 2.76 10.13
N LYS A 387 17.85 2.12 10.12
CA LYS A 387 18.02 0.85 10.84
C LYS A 387 18.20 1.02 12.35
N THR A 388 18.34 2.26 12.83
CA THR A 388 18.68 2.57 14.23
C THR A 388 17.57 3.30 14.98
N GLU A 389 16.78 4.17 14.35
CA GLU A 389 15.80 5.01 15.08
C GLU A 389 14.47 4.31 15.39
N ALA A 390 14.03 3.35 14.57
CA ALA A 390 12.93 2.44 14.94
C ALA A 390 13.27 1.55 16.16
N LYS A 391 14.56 1.41 16.49
CA LYS A 391 15.03 0.68 17.67
C LYS A 391 14.80 1.46 18.96
N GLN A 392 14.73 2.79 18.91
CA GLN A 392 14.53 3.63 20.11
C GLN A 392 13.06 3.75 20.49
N ALA A 393 12.13 3.81 19.54
CA ALA A 393 10.70 3.82 19.81
C ALA A 393 10.15 2.43 20.24
N ALA A 394 10.68 1.34 19.68
CA ALA A 394 10.26 -0.01 20.05
C ALA A 394 10.88 -0.53 21.37
N SER A 395 11.98 0.07 21.85
CA SER A 395 12.61 -0.33 23.13
C SER A 395 12.29 0.60 24.31
N SER A 396 11.64 1.74 24.11
CA SER A 396 11.31 2.70 25.18
C SER A 396 10.03 2.34 25.97
N GLY A 397 9.32 1.28 25.58
CA GLY A 397 8.11 0.80 26.27
C GLY A 397 8.32 -0.19 27.43
N VAL A 398 9.56 -0.61 27.72
CA VAL A 398 9.87 -1.46 28.89
C VAL A 398 10.70 -0.68 29.88
N GLN A 399 10.01 0.09 30.72
CA GLN A 399 10.60 0.66 31.91
C GLN A 399 10.84 -0.47 32.91
N THR A 400 12.09 -0.95 33.00
CA THR A 400 12.54 -1.84 34.07
C THR A 400 12.54 -1.06 35.39
N GLY A 401 11.41 -1.09 36.08
CA GLY A 401 11.31 -0.75 37.49
C GLY A 401 11.91 -1.88 38.32
N THR A 402 13.10 -1.62 38.86
CA THR A 402 13.69 -2.40 39.94
C THR A 402 12.78 -2.36 41.17
N ASP A 403 12.23 -3.49 41.58
CA ASP A 403 11.84 -3.69 42.97
C ASP A 403 12.03 -5.16 43.37
N THR A 404 13.23 -5.44 43.89
CA THR A 404 13.52 -6.64 44.66
C THR A 404 12.90 -6.52 46.04
N GLY A 405 11.70 -7.04 46.18
CA GLY A 405 11.05 -7.30 47.46
C GLY A 405 9.95 -8.30 47.19
N TRP A 406 9.68 -9.20 48.14
CA TRP A 406 8.68 -10.29 48.05
C TRP A 406 9.18 -11.61 47.46
N MET A 407 10.20 -12.17 48.11
CA MET A 407 10.35 -13.63 48.17
C MET A 407 10.81 -14.05 49.57
N MET A 408 9.85 -14.16 50.49
CA MET A 408 9.93 -15.04 51.66
C MET A 408 8.61 -14.89 52.41
N TRP A 409 7.81 -15.95 52.44
CA TRP A 409 6.92 -16.39 53.52
C TRP A 409 6.01 -17.45 52.92
N MET A 410 6.43 -18.72 53.03
CA MET A 410 5.61 -19.88 53.39
C MET A 410 6.39 -21.16 53.09
N ILE A 411 7.31 -21.48 53.99
CA ILE A 411 7.61 -22.86 54.35
C ILE A 411 6.92 -23.11 55.68
N GLY A 412 6.09 -24.16 55.71
CA GLY A 412 5.65 -24.82 56.94
C GLY A 412 4.26 -24.40 57.42
N VAL A 413 3.26 -25.22 57.10
CA VAL A 413 2.65 -26.16 58.07
C VAL A 413 1.61 -27.02 57.34
N LEU A 414 1.86 -28.33 57.36
CA LEU A 414 0.94 -29.47 57.47
C LEU A 414 -0.48 -29.33 56.86
N ALA A 415 -0.86 -30.26 55.99
CA ALA A 415 -1.42 -31.55 56.42
C ALA A 415 -1.96 -32.36 55.23
N ALA A 416 -1.54 -33.63 55.18
CA ALA A 416 -2.33 -34.81 54.83
C ALA A 416 -3.27 -34.75 53.61
N LEU A 417 -2.83 -35.36 52.50
CA LEU A 417 -3.63 -36.31 51.70
C LEU A 417 -2.76 -36.91 50.58
N SER A 418 -1.84 -37.79 50.98
CA SER A 418 -1.21 -38.74 50.07
C SER A 418 -1.52 -40.13 50.59
N THR A 419 -2.68 -40.67 50.21
CA THR A 419 -3.05 -42.09 50.23
C THR A 419 -4.50 -42.24 49.77
N MET A 420 -4.71 -42.28 48.45
CA MET A 420 -5.83 -43.01 47.82
C MET A 420 -5.69 -42.86 46.31
N PHE A 421 -5.10 -43.88 45.69
CA PHE A 421 -5.46 -44.47 44.39
C PHE A 421 -4.24 -45.23 43.85
N LEU A 422 -3.92 -46.36 44.49
CA LEU A 422 -3.27 -47.46 43.81
C LEU A 422 -4.19 -48.68 43.89
N MET A 423 -4.74 -48.98 42.70
CA MET A 423 -4.93 -50.31 42.10
C MET A 423 -5.17 -51.49 43.04
N LYS A 424 -6.38 -52.04 42.92
CA LYS A 424 -6.77 -53.35 43.44
C LYS A 424 -7.11 -54.25 42.26
N LYS A 425 -6.42 -55.41 42.22
CA LYS A 425 -6.76 -56.68 41.54
C LYS A 425 -6.67 -56.70 40.00
N GLU A 426 -6.25 -57.78 39.33
CA GLU A 426 -6.08 -59.18 39.74
C GLU A 426 -5.15 -59.94 38.79
N THR A 427 -4.46 -60.93 39.36
CA THR A 427 -3.82 -62.14 38.80
C THR A 427 -4.45 -62.74 37.54
N VAL A 428 -3.63 -63.06 36.53
CA VAL A 428 -3.20 -64.42 36.08
C VAL A 428 -1.81 -64.28 35.46
#